data_AF-A0A4V1ERH0-F1
#
_entry.id   AF-A0A4V1ERH0-F1
#
_cell.length_a   1.000
_cell.length_b   1.000
_cell.length_c   1.000
_cell.angle_alpha   90.00
_cell.angle_beta   90.00
_cell.angle_gamma   90.00
#
_symmetry.space_group_name_H-M   'P 1'
#
loop_
_entity.id
_entity.type
_entity.pdbx_description
1 polymer ?
#
loop_
_entity_poly.entity_id
_entity_poly.type
_entity_poly.pdbx_seq_one_letter_code
_entity_poly.pdbx_strand_id
1 'polypeptide(L)'
;MFSDPPGLRPRPSFVEATETVSLFLVTIALMLSRVKTLAGPDYHRALRGCLDEWQTGSARGGVSCFHLEQATLGRFWVGNGLSARSSEKFLRESRRAARRHLAEGLRIAVRVDSPSACPQVLFFRGTLRDPCRFGIAAFNSRKPRLTDPQAPWLRALRYALEQADPSRFAWISSEGTLTYDLVTYWNLRRNPTAGIVRCEPAPIPFRIPLKSFEGASTPQFIATCRLAGPRCSKHTAMVCRDRLLAALSDIHLVLEVRSNGNLEAVLREQQNVNPRLQWILRPRNTGRETGGNASLLKRFPETARFFEQEAGERAGRIESLRAAPPLKPADSVAWKEYLYHYTRACPGPWPGQSREEYLTALLQGLSDSGHTALDTLARILNERRIRGAARLVRGKTPVVSWSARPPSELSAIRRWNPALIRWTFEPYGIAVRKARLRRLGAKPAVYGPPHAFQRLKVSERHRFQLHLPPKHAWKTEREWRLAGDLQLDELDETQAFVFVPSAREAEKLAQRTCLRLPIVIPETG
;
A
#
# COMPACT_ATOMS: atom_id res chain seq x y z
N MET A 1 15.79 -8.13 20.54
CA MET A 1 16.01 -8.26 19.07
C MET A 1 17.28 -7.54 18.58
N PHE A 2 17.61 -6.35 19.10
CA PHE A 2 18.65 -5.46 18.53
C PHE A 2 19.96 -5.35 19.35
N SER A 3 20.41 -6.43 20.01
CA SER A 3 21.78 -6.47 20.55
C SER A 3 22.80 -6.40 19.42
N ASP A 4 23.99 -5.83 19.67
CA ASP A 4 25.05 -5.73 18.65
C ASP A 4 25.28 -7.09 18.00
N PRO A 5 25.06 -7.23 16.68
CA PRO A 5 25.37 -8.47 16.02
C PRO A 5 26.90 -8.59 15.96
N PRO A 6 27.52 -9.56 16.66
CA PRO A 6 28.96 -9.63 16.77
C PRO A 6 29.59 -9.77 15.38
N GLY A 7 30.53 -8.87 15.06
CA GLY A 7 31.33 -8.91 13.82
C GLY A 7 30.67 -8.34 12.56
N LEU A 8 29.47 -7.74 12.64
CA LEU A 8 28.83 -7.12 11.49
C LEU A 8 29.34 -5.69 11.28
N ARG A 9 30.03 -5.46 10.16
CA ARG A 9 30.29 -4.11 9.64
C ARG A 9 29.29 -3.81 8.51
N PRO A 10 28.72 -2.60 8.44
CA PRO A 10 27.95 -2.18 7.27
C PRO A 10 28.78 -2.41 6.01
N ARG A 11 28.27 -3.20 5.06
CA ARG A 11 28.97 -3.48 3.80
C ARG A 11 28.27 -2.70 2.70
N PRO A 12 28.87 -1.61 2.18
CA PRO A 12 28.27 -0.90 1.06
C PRO A 12 28.19 -1.84 -0.13
N SER A 13 26.97 -2.13 -0.59
CA SER A 13 26.78 -2.87 -1.86
C SER A 13 26.95 -1.99 -3.07
N PHE A 14 26.95 -0.68 -2.86
CA PHE A 14 27.07 0.33 -3.88
C PHE A 14 28.12 1.34 -3.46
N VAL A 15 28.95 1.74 -4.42
CA VAL A 15 29.92 2.84 -4.26
C VAL A 15 29.47 3.98 -5.16
N GLU A 16 29.50 5.20 -4.63
CA GLU A 16 29.14 6.39 -5.40
C GLU A 16 30.09 6.54 -6.59
N ALA A 17 29.51 6.72 -7.77
CA ALA A 17 30.25 6.91 -9.00
C ALA A 17 30.88 8.30 -9.04
N THR A 18 32.09 8.41 -9.60
CA THR A 18 32.72 9.70 -9.86
C THR A 18 31.83 10.57 -10.76
N GLU A 19 32.07 11.88 -10.79
CA GLU A 19 31.26 12.81 -11.61
C GLU A 19 31.25 12.41 -13.09
N THR A 20 32.40 11.99 -13.64
CA THR A 20 32.52 11.54 -15.02
C THR A 20 31.68 10.29 -15.30
N VAL A 21 31.76 9.28 -14.42
CA VAL A 21 30.97 8.04 -14.53
C VAL A 21 29.48 8.33 -14.35
N SER A 22 29.15 9.22 -13.43
CA SER A 22 27.77 9.69 -13.19
C SER A 22 27.17 10.34 -14.43
N LEU A 23 27.90 11.26 -15.08
CA LEU A 23 27.45 11.91 -16.32
C LEU A 23 27.23 10.90 -17.44
N PHE A 24 28.16 9.96 -17.60
CA PHE A 24 28.04 8.88 -18.58
C PHE A 24 26.79 8.04 -18.31
N LEU A 25 26.65 7.45 -17.12
CA LEU A 25 25.54 6.54 -16.78
C LEU A 25 24.17 7.20 -16.88
N VAL A 26 24.03 8.46 -16.47
CA VAL A 26 22.78 9.22 -16.59
C VAL A 26 22.45 9.48 -18.06
N THR A 27 23.45 9.81 -18.88
CA THR A 27 23.28 9.98 -20.33
C THR A 27 22.81 8.68 -20.97
N ILE A 28 23.50 7.56 -20.73
CA ILE A 28 23.11 6.25 -21.26
C ILE A 28 21.71 5.85 -20.78
N ALA A 29 21.38 6.05 -19.49
CA ALA A 29 20.06 5.74 -18.94
C ALA A 29 18.93 6.53 -19.62
N LEU A 30 19.14 7.82 -19.88
CA LEU A 30 18.20 8.65 -20.64
C LEU A 30 18.10 8.18 -22.10
N MET A 31 19.20 7.68 -22.66
CA MET A 31 19.17 7.12 -24.01
C MET A 31 18.36 5.83 -24.10
N LEU A 32 18.71 4.84 -23.26
CA LEU A 32 18.01 3.55 -23.17
C LEU A 32 16.51 3.73 -22.86
N SER A 33 16.13 4.84 -22.22
CA SER A 33 14.72 5.15 -21.91
C SER A 33 13.82 5.25 -23.15
N ARG A 34 14.38 5.50 -24.34
CA ARG A 34 13.62 5.57 -25.61
C ARG A 34 13.44 4.20 -26.26
N VAL A 35 14.19 3.19 -25.82
CA VAL A 35 14.09 1.81 -26.31
C VAL A 35 12.93 1.13 -25.60
N LYS A 36 11.78 1.00 -26.28
CA LYS A 36 10.54 0.48 -25.65
C LYS A 36 10.65 -0.95 -25.11
N THR A 37 11.60 -1.74 -25.61
CA THR A 37 11.74 -3.17 -25.30
C THR A 37 12.58 -3.46 -24.06
N LEU A 38 13.38 -2.50 -23.57
CA LEU A 38 14.25 -2.74 -22.41
C LEU A 38 13.51 -2.47 -21.09
N ALA A 39 13.26 -3.53 -20.32
CA ALA A 39 12.63 -3.44 -19.00
C ALA A 39 13.31 -4.35 -17.97
N GLY A 40 13.22 -3.97 -16.69
CA GLY A 40 13.68 -4.80 -15.58
C GLY A 40 15.16 -5.21 -15.71
N PRO A 41 15.49 -6.52 -15.59
CA PRO A 41 16.87 -7.00 -15.67
C PRO A 41 17.61 -6.66 -16.98
N ASP A 42 16.92 -6.64 -18.13
CA ASP A 42 17.56 -6.34 -19.42
C ASP A 42 18.10 -4.92 -19.48
N TYR A 43 17.33 -3.97 -18.94
CA TYR A 43 17.78 -2.59 -18.80
C TYR A 43 19.06 -2.48 -17.97
N HIS A 44 19.14 -3.23 -16.86
CA HIS A 44 20.32 -3.24 -16.00
C HIS A 44 21.52 -3.92 -16.64
N ARG A 45 21.32 -5.01 -17.38
CA ARG A 45 22.38 -5.66 -18.16
C ARG A 45 22.94 -4.73 -19.22
N ALA A 46 22.06 -4.01 -19.95
CA ALA A 46 22.49 -3.03 -20.94
C ALA A 46 23.31 -1.89 -20.32
N LEU A 47 22.84 -1.32 -19.20
CA LEU A 47 23.59 -0.29 -18.47
C LEU A 47 24.96 -0.79 -17.99
N ARG A 48 25.01 -2.02 -17.45
CA ARG A 48 26.25 -2.61 -16.95
C ARG A 48 27.24 -2.88 -18.08
N GLY A 49 26.78 -3.44 -19.20
CA GLY A 49 27.62 -3.65 -20.38
C GLY A 49 28.23 -2.35 -20.90
N CYS A 50 27.45 -1.26 -20.94
CA CYS A 50 27.97 0.07 -21.31
C CYS A 50 29.04 0.56 -20.33
N LEU A 51 28.87 0.31 -19.02
CA LEU A 51 29.85 0.69 -18.01
C LEU A 51 31.15 -0.11 -18.13
N ASP A 52 31.04 -1.43 -18.31
CA ASP A 52 32.21 -2.32 -18.43
C ASP A 52 33.01 -1.99 -19.72
N GLU A 53 32.32 -1.69 -20.83
CA GLU A 53 32.95 -1.18 -22.05
C GLU A 53 33.66 0.16 -21.84
N TRP A 54 33.03 1.09 -21.10
CA TRP A 54 33.64 2.37 -20.78
C TRP A 54 34.90 2.23 -19.93
N GLN A 55 34.87 1.36 -18.92
CA GLN A 55 36.02 1.09 -18.03
C GLN A 55 37.18 0.46 -18.80
N THR A 56 36.90 -0.53 -19.64
CA THR A 56 37.93 -1.21 -20.45
C THR A 56 38.51 -0.32 -21.54
N GLY A 57 37.69 0.54 -22.16
CA GLY A 57 38.12 1.51 -23.17
C GLY A 57 38.96 2.64 -22.59
N SER A 58 38.58 3.17 -21.41
CA SER A 58 39.36 4.21 -20.72
C SER A 58 40.75 3.74 -20.31
N ALA A 59 40.92 2.45 -20.00
CA ALA A 59 42.21 1.86 -19.64
C ALA A 59 43.16 1.73 -20.85
N ARG A 60 42.66 1.77 -22.09
CA ARG A 60 43.45 1.57 -23.32
C ARG A 60 44.00 2.86 -23.96
N GLY A 61 43.89 4.00 -23.28
CA GLY A 61 44.60 5.23 -23.63
C GLY A 61 43.80 6.22 -24.48
N GLY A 62 43.38 7.32 -23.86
CA GLY A 62 43.20 8.63 -24.49
C GLY A 62 41.92 8.89 -25.31
N VAL A 63 41.10 7.88 -25.60
CA VAL A 63 39.86 8.10 -26.36
C VAL A 63 38.90 8.95 -25.54
N SER A 64 38.52 10.15 -26.03
CA SER A 64 37.60 11.01 -25.30
C SER A 64 36.29 10.27 -25.00
N CYS A 65 35.74 10.47 -23.80
CA CYS A 65 34.50 9.83 -23.34
C CYS A 65 33.37 9.89 -24.38
N PHE A 66 33.35 10.93 -25.22
CA PHE A 66 32.39 11.11 -26.32
C PHE A 66 32.51 10.05 -27.44
N HIS A 67 33.71 9.62 -27.79
CA HIS A 67 33.92 8.63 -28.86
C HIS A 67 33.57 7.21 -28.39
N LEU A 68 33.82 6.90 -27.13
CA LEU A 68 33.36 5.66 -26.49
C LEU A 68 31.83 5.63 -26.39
N GLU A 69 31.21 6.73 -25.96
CA GLU A 69 29.75 6.90 -25.99
C GLU A 69 29.20 6.61 -27.41
N GLN A 70 29.75 7.23 -28.45
CA GLN A 70 29.30 7.02 -29.83
C GLN A 70 29.56 5.60 -30.35
N ALA A 71 30.67 4.95 -29.99
CA ALA A 71 30.99 3.60 -30.47
C ALA A 71 30.12 2.51 -29.82
N THR A 72 29.88 2.61 -28.51
CA THR A 72 28.99 1.71 -27.75
C THR A 72 27.55 1.89 -28.20
N LEU A 73 27.10 3.14 -28.33
CA LEU A 73 25.73 3.45 -28.71
C LEU A 73 25.47 3.22 -30.20
N GLY A 74 26.41 3.56 -31.08
CA GLY A 74 26.29 3.36 -32.53
C GLY A 74 25.94 1.92 -32.87
N ARG A 75 26.64 0.96 -32.26
CA ARG A 75 26.34 -0.48 -32.44
C ARG A 75 24.95 -0.86 -31.94
N PHE A 76 24.56 -0.36 -30.77
CA PHE A 76 23.24 -0.64 -30.20
C PHE A 76 22.09 -0.04 -31.03
N TRP A 77 22.24 1.20 -31.53
CA TRP A 77 21.17 1.95 -32.19
C TRP A 77 21.05 1.70 -33.68
N VAL A 78 22.16 1.44 -34.38
CA VAL A 78 22.12 1.00 -35.79
C VAL A 78 21.35 -0.32 -35.89
N GLY A 79 21.54 -1.23 -34.93
CA GLY A 79 20.75 -2.47 -34.84
C GLY A 79 19.25 -2.26 -34.54
N ASN A 80 18.84 -1.06 -34.10
CA ASN A 80 17.45 -0.70 -33.80
C ASN A 80 16.85 0.32 -34.81
N GLY A 81 17.49 0.52 -35.97
CA GLY A 81 16.92 1.30 -37.09
C GLY A 81 16.97 2.82 -36.96
N LEU A 82 17.81 3.38 -36.08
CA LEU A 82 18.00 4.83 -35.96
C LEU A 82 19.18 5.32 -36.80
N SER A 83 18.97 6.41 -37.56
CA SER A 83 20.03 7.04 -38.36
C SER A 83 21.14 7.64 -37.48
N ALA A 84 22.38 7.65 -37.98
CA ALA A 84 23.53 8.22 -37.25
C ALA A 84 23.31 9.69 -36.84
N ARG A 85 22.71 10.52 -37.71
CA ARG A 85 22.39 11.93 -37.42
C ARG A 85 21.36 12.07 -36.28
N SER A 86 20.35 11.20 -36.25
CA SER A 86 19.36 11.18 -35.16
C SER A 86 20.01 10.79 -33.82
N SER A 87 20.97 9.85 -33.85
CA SER A 87 21.68 9.37 -32.67
C SER A 87 22.57 10.46 -32.04
N GLU A 88 23.26 11.27 -32.85
CA GLU A 88 24.11 12.35 -32.33
C GLU A 88 23.29 13.46 -31.65
N LYS A 89 22.22 13.92 -32.31
CA LYS A 89 21.31 14.91 -31.72
C LYS A 89 20.78 14.41 -30.37
N PHE A 90 20.37 13.15 -30.33
CA PHE A 90 19.81 12.54 -29.14
C PHE A 90 20.83 12.37 -28.00
N LEU A 91 22.08 12.04 -28.31
CA LEU A 91 23.17 12.00 -27.35
C LEU A 91 23.41 13.38 -26.72
N ARG A 92 23.46 14.45 -27.55
CA ARG A 92 23.62 15.83 -27.07
C ARG A 92 22.48 16.26 -26.14
N GLU A 93 21.23 15.96 -26.52
CA GLU A 93 20.05 16.23 -25.70
C GLU A 93 20.08 15.47 -24.37
N SER A 94 20.42 14.18 -24.41
CA SER A 94 20.51 13.32 -23.23
C SER A 94 21.60 13.79 -22.28
N ARG A 95 22.77 14.22 -22.80
CA ARG A 95 23.87 14.74 -21.99
C ARG A 95 23.54 16.08 -21.35
N ARG A 96 22.82 16.98 -22.06
CA ARG A 96 22.30 18.23 -21.49
C ARG A 96 21.32 17.95 -20.36
N ALA A 97 20.40 17.00 -20.55
CA ALA A 97 19.47 16.58 -19.52
C ALA A 97 20.18 15.91 -18.32
N ALA A 98 21.21 15.11 -18.58
CA ALA A 98 22.01 14.47 -17.54
C ALA A 98 22.71 15.50 -16.64
N ARG A 99 23.37 16.51 -17.22
CA ARG A 99 23.98 17.62 -16.47
C ARG A 99 22.97 18.35 -15.59
N ARG A 100 21.78 18.64 -16.12
CA ARG A 100 20.70 19.24 -15.32
C ARG A 100 20.37 18.36 -14.11
N HIS A 101 20.08 17.07 -14.33
CA HIS A 101 19.76 16.15 -13.25
C HIS A 101 20.84 16.07 -12.17
N LEU A 102 22.12 16.03 -12.55
CA LEU A 102 23.25 16.00 -11.63
C LEU A 102 23.41 17.31 -10.84
N ALA A 103 23.33 18.46 -11.52
CA ALA A 103 23.35 19.79 -10.90
C ALA A 103 22.20 19.96 -9.90
N GLU A 104 21.09 19.31 -10.20
CA GLU A 104 19.89 19.27 -9.39
C GLU A 104 19.94 18.24 -8.24
N GLY A 105 21.09 17.63 -7.97
CA GLY A 105 21.33 16.74 -6.83
C GLY A 105 21.11 15.25 -7.09
N LEU A 106 20.93 14.82 -8.35
CA LEU A 106 21.01 13.40 -8.69
C LEU A 106 22.45 12.89 -8.47
N ARG A 107 22.56 11.69 -7.92
CA ARG A 107 23.79 10.94 -7.71
C ARG A 107 23.61 9.51 -8.21
N ILE A 108 24.72 8.83 -8.45
CA ILE A 108 24.73 7.48 -9.02
C ILE A 108 25.65 6.62 -8.18
N ALA A 109 25.23 5.40 -7.90
CA ALA A 109 26.08 4.41 -7.27
C ALA A 109 26.09 3.12 -8.09
N VAL A 110 27.24 2.46 -8.15
CA VAL A 110 27.46 1.24 -8.91
C VAL A 110 27.68 0.08 -7.94
N ARG A 111 27.08 -1.06 -8.27
CA ARG A 111 27.19 -2.29 -7.48
C ARG A 111 28.58 -2.91 -7.62
N VAL A 112 29.20 -3.28 -6.49
CA VAL A 112 30.58 -3.79 -6.43
C VAL A 112 30.70 -5.30 -6.21
N ASP A 113 29.69 -5.94 -5.62
CA ASP A 113 29.74 -7.32 -5.11
C ASP A 113 29.42 -8.38 -6.17
N SER A 114 28.59 -8.09 -7.16
CA SER A 114 28.24 -9.06 -8.21
C SER A 114 27.66 -8.39 -9.47
N PRO A 115 28.19 -8.69 -10.67
CA PRO A 115 27.70 -8.14 -11.94
C PRO A 115 26.36 -8.75 -12.41
N SER A 116 25.94 -9.89 -11.85
CA SER A 116 24.69 -10.55 -12.24
C SER A 116 23.46 -10.10 -11.43
N ALA A 117 23.68 -9.44 -10.29
CA ALA A 117 22.62 -9.15 -9.33
C ALA A 117 21.90 -7.82 -9.62
N CYS A 118 20.61 -7.85 -9.91
CA CYS A 118 19.84 -6.63 -10.19
C CYS A 118 19.46 -5.89 -8.89
N PRO A 119 19.58 -4.55 -8.80
CA PRO A 119 20.09 -3.61 -9.81
C PRO A 119 21.62 -3.42 -9.74
N GLN A 120 22.23 -3.17 -10.90
CA GLN A 120 23.67 -2.90 -11.06
C GLN A 120 24.04 -1.43 -10.88
N VAL A 121 23.10 -0.55 -11.24
CA VAL A 121 23.24 0.91 -11.16
C VAL A 121 22.05 1.43 -10.37
N LEU A 122 22.36 2.30 -9.42
CA LEU A 122 21.41 2.96 -8.55
C LEU A 122 21.44 4.46 -8.83
N PHE A 123 20.28 5.05 -9.09
CA PHE A 123 20.11 6.49 -9.19
C PHE A 123 19.50 6.98 -7.88
N PHE A 124 20.06 7.99 -7.25
CA PHE A 124 19.57 8.47 -5.97
C PHE A 124 19.70 9.98 -5.80
N ARG A 125 18.99 10.52 -4.81
CA ARG A 125 19.12 11.89 -4.33
C ARG A 125 19.30 11.87 -2.82
N GLY A 126 20.01 12.86 -2.30
CA GLY A 126 20.37 12.92 -0.88
C GLY A 126 21.60 12.08 -0.55
N THR A 127 21.89 11.91 0.73
CA THR A 127 23.09 11.20 1.20
C THR A 127 22.79 9.72 1.34
N LEU A 128 23.59 8.86 0.69
CA LEU A 128 23.34 7.41 0.59
C LEU A 128 23.20 6.73 1.96
N ARG A 129 23.89 7.24 2.99
CA ARG A 129 23.73 6.88 4.42
C ARG A 129 24.66 7.72 5.30
N ASP A 130 24.31 7.78 6.58
CA ASP A 130 25.31 7.92 7.64
C ASP A 130 26.03 6.56 7.76
N PRO A 131 27.36 6.48 7.53
CA PRO A 131 28.11 5.23 7.62
C PRO A 131 28.02 4.56 9.00
N CYS A 132 27.61 5.30 10.04
CA CYS A 132 27.48 4.80 11.40
C CYS A 132 26.17 4.02 11.67
N ARG A 133 25.22 3.96 10.72
CA ARG A 133 23.91 3.32 10.93
C ARG A 133 23.68 2.09 10.05
N PHE A 134 23.13 1.04 10.65
CA PHE A 134 22.64 -0.14 9.93
C PHE A 134 21.27 0.14 9.31
N GLY A 135 21.08 -0.24 8.05
CA GLY A 135 19.79 -0.12 7.38
C GLY A 135 18.96 -1.38 7.52
N ILE A 136 17.70 -1.24 7.94
CA ILE A 136 16.76 -2.35 8.09
C ILE A 136 15.66 -2.21 7.05
N ALA A 137 15.36 -3.30 6.32
CA ALA A 137 14.17 -3.38 5.49
C ALA A 137 13.23 -4.47 5.99
N ALA A 138 11.94 -4.13 6.09
CA ALA A 138 10.89 -5.09 6.44
C ALA A 138 10.30 -5.73 5.18
N PHE A 139 10.30 -7.05 5.11
CA PHE A 139 9.79 -7.82 3.98
C PHE A 139 8.56 -8.62 4.40
N ASN A 140 7.46 -8.41 3.68
CA ASN A 140 6.22 -9.13 3.89
C ASN A 140 5.59 -9.46 2.54
N SER A 141 5.11 -10.70 2.36
CA SER A 141 4.33 -11.03 1.17
C SER A 141 3.05 -10.21 1.13
N ARG A 142 2.51 -9.97 -0.06
CA ARG A 142 1.28 -9.17 -0.22
C ARG A 142 0.14 -9.77 0.59
N LYS A 143 -0.31 -9.03 1.60
CA LYS A 143 -1.44 -9.36 2.45
C LYS A 143 -2.75 -8.89 1.83
N PRO A 144 -3.90 -9.47 2.25
CA PRO A 144 -5.21 -8.93 1.89
C PRO A 144 -5.29 -7.44 2.24
N ARG A 145 -6.07 -6.66 1.48
CA ARG A 145 -6.20 -5.22 1.73
C ARG A 145 -6.87 -4.91 3.07
N LEU A 146 -7.71 -5.81 3.56
CA LEU A 146 -8.22 -5.80 4.92
C LEU A 146 -7.19 -6.53 5.78
N THR A 147 -6.67 -5.82 6.77
CA THR A 147 -5.65 -6.35 7.67
C THR A 147 -6.23 -6.41 9.06
N ASP A 148 -6.23 -7.58 9.68
CA ASP A 148 -6.51 -7.71 11.10
C ASP A 148 -5.43 -6.94 11.90
N PRO A 149 -5.79 -5.97 12.76
CA PRO A 149 -4.82 -5.23 13.56
C PRO A 149 -4.01 -6.13 14.51
N GLN A 150 -4.50 -7.33 14.79
CA GLN A 150 -3.83 -8.35 15.60
C GLN A 150 -3.12 -9.42 14.77
N ALA A 151 -3.05 -9.27 13.45
CA ALA A 151 -2.32 -10.19 12.59
C ALA A 151 -0.86 -10.36 13.08
N PRO A 152 -0.32 -11.60 13.14
CA PRO A 152 1.02 -11.85 13.68
C PRO A 152 2.11 -11.00 13.03
N TRP A 153 2.14 -10.89 11.70
CA TRP A 153 3.11 -10.03 11.00
C TRP A 153 3.04 -8.56 11.42
N LEU A 154 1.84 -8.03 11.69
CA LEU A 154 1.67 -6.62 12.01
C LEU A 154 2.10 -6.34 13.46
N ARG A 155 1.79 -7.26 14.38
CA ARG A 155 2.30 -7.20 15.75
C ARG A 155 3.83 -7.29 15.80
N ALA A 156 4.41 -8.22 15.04
CA ALA A 156 5.85 -8.35 14.89
C ALA A 156 6.49 -7.09 14.30
N LEU A 157 5.86 -6.48 13.30
CA LEU A 157 6.31 -5.21 12.73
C LEU A 157 6.29 -4.08 13.76
N ARG A 158 5.19 -3.91 14.51
CA ARG A 158 5.10 -2.88 15.57
C ARG A 158 6.20 -3.05 16.61
N TYR A 159 6.39 -4.27 17.10
CA TYR A 159 7.46 -4.58 18.04
C TYR A 159 8.83 -4.22 17.46
N ALA A 160 9.15 -4.65 16.24
CA ALA A 160 10.43 -4.33 15.62
C ALA A 160 10.65 -2.83 15.42
N LEU A 161 9.60 -2.08 15.04
CA LEU A 161 9.65 -0.62 14.92
C LEU A 161 9.94 0.04 16.27
N GLU A 162 9.24 -0.35 17.34
CA GLU A 162 9.41 0.21 18.68
C GLU A 162 10.77 -0.09 19.31
N GLN A 163 11.37 -1.23 18.97
CA GLN A 163 12.65 -1.68 19.53
C GLN A 163 13.88 -1.18 18.75
N ALA A 164 13.69 -0.64 17.55
CA ALA A 164 14.79 -0.14 16.72
C ALA A 164 15.28 1.22 17.25
N ASP A 165 16.50 1.25 17.79
CA ASP A 165 17.16 2.48 18.23
C ASP A 165 17.48 3.39 17.03
N PRO A 166 16.88 4.60 16.94
CA PRO A 166 17.06 5.50 15.81
C PRO A 166 18.49 6.07 15.68
N SER A 167 19.31 5.99 16.73
CA SER A 167 20.71 6.41 16.67
C SER A 167 21.60 5.39 15.95
N ARG A 168 21.21 4.11 15.97
CA ARG A 168 21.96 2.97 15.43
C ARG A 168 21.38 2.42 14.13
N PHE A 169 20.07 2.54 13.95
CA PHE A 169 19.35 1.94 12.82
C PHE A 169 18.63 2.99 11.98
N ALA A 170 18.59 2.75 10.67
CA ALA A 170 17.80 3.52 9.71
C ALA A 170 16.84 2.59 8.96
N TRP A 171 15.57 3.00 8.82
CA TRP A 171 14.59 2.19 8.09
C TRP A 171 14.63 2.45 6.59
N ILE A 172 14.82 1.37 5.84
CA ILE A 172 14.84 1.34 4.38
C ILE A 172 13.50 0.79 3.92
N SER A 173 12.62 1.69 3.47
CA SER A 173 11.25 1.34 3.08
C SER A 173 10.81 2.03 1.81
N SER A 174 9.78 1.47 1.18
CA SER A 174 9.17 1.98 -0.06
C SER A 174 7.68 2.29 0.16
N GLU A 175 6.86 2.20 -0.88
CA GLU A 175 5.42 2.46 -0.85
C GLU A 175 4.66 1.44 -1.70
N GLY A 176 3.32 1.49 -1.60
CA GLY A 176 2.40 0.76 -2.45
C GLY A 176 1.99 -0.61 -1.91
N THR A 177 2.48 -0.95 -0.72
CA THR A 177 2.08 -2.11 0.07
C THR A 177 1.98 -1.68 1.52
N LEU A 178 0.97 -2.17 2.25
CA LEU A 178 0.68 -1.72 3.61
C LEU A 178 1.90 -1.80 4.54
N THR A 179 2.68 -2.89 4.51
CA THR A 179 3.93 -3.02 5.29
C THR A 179 4.89 -1.86 5.05
N TYR A 180 5.10 -1.49 3.79
CA TYR A 180 6.06 -0.44 3.44
C TYR A 180 5.50 0.93 3.80
N ASP A 181 4.20 1.15 3.55
CA ASP A 181 3.53 2.38 3.95
C ASP A 181 3.60 2.60 5.48
N LEU A 182 3.45 1.54 6.28
CA LEU A 182 3.55 1.58 7.75
C LEU A 182 4.97 1.92 8.22
N VAL A 183 6.00 1.25 7.69
CA VAL A 183 7.41 1.53 8.04
C VAL A 183 7.79 2.95 7.64
N THR A 184 7.42 3.37 6.42
CA THR A 184 7.68 4.71 5.91
C THR A 184 7.00 5.77 6.78
N TYR A 185 5.72 5.58 7.11
CA TYR A 185 4.98 6.48 7.98
C TYR A 185 5.58 6.58 9.38
N TRP A 186 5.88 5.44 10.00
CA TRP A 186 6.48 5.40 11.34
C TRP A 186 7.82 6.14 11.36
N ASN A 187 8.67 5.89 10.37
CA ASN A 187 9.99 6.50 10.27
C ASN A 187 9.90 8.04 10.12
N LEU A 188 8.99 8.53 9.25
CA LEU A 188 8.75 9.98 9.07
C LEU A 188 8.29 10.67 10.36
N ARG A 189 7.50 10.00 11.20
CA ARG A 189 6.94 10.58 12.44
C ARG A 189 7.91 10.54 13.62
N ARG A 190 8.68 9.46 13.76
CA ARG A 190 9.54 9.24 14.94
C ARG A 190 10.95 9.78 14.77
N ASN A 191 11.47 9.79 13.56
CA ASN A 191 12.80 10.30 13.28
C ASN A 191 12.81 11.04 11.94
N PRO A 192 12.47 12.34 11.90
CA PRO A 192 12.48 13.12 10.67
C PRO A 192 13.88 13.23 10.04
N THR A 193 14.94 12.81 10.75
CA THR A 193 16.31 12.74 10.25
C THR A 193 16.74 11.35 9.77
N ALA A 194 15.91 10.31 9.87
CA ALA A 194 16.22 8.99 9.33
C ALA A 194 15.86 8.90 7.84
N GLY A 195 16.84 8.59 6.98
CA GLY A 195 16.66 8.47 5.53
C GLY A 195 15.67 7.37 5.12
N ILE A 196 14.89 7.60 4.06
CA ILE A 196 13.85 6.69 3.53
C ILE A 196 14.24 6.21 2.14
N VAL A 197 14.36 4.91 1.92
CA VAL A 197 14.77 4.37 0.60
C VAL A 197 13.58 4.17 -0.33
N ARG A 198 13.06 5.26 -0.89
CA ARG A 198 11.89 5.16 -1.76
C ARG A 198 12.23 4.58 -3.13
N CYS A 199 12.11 3.25 -3.24
CA CYS A 199 12.24 2.48 -4.48
C CYS A 199 11.04 2.73 -5.40
N GLU A 200 10.96 3.90 -6.02
CA GLU A 200 9.90 4.16 -6.98
C GLU A 200 10.15 3.42 -8.30
N PRO A 201 9.12 2.78 -8.86
CA PRO A 201 9.17 2.30 -10.24
C PRO A 201 8.99 3.43 -11.28
N ALA A 202 8.89 4.69 -10.84
CA ALA A 202 8.78 5.87 -11.69
C ALA A 202 10.13 6.63 -11.74
N PRO A 203 10.44 7.31 -12.85
CA PRO A 203 11.59 8.22 -12.92
C PRO A 203 11.52 9.20 -11.75
N ILE A 204 12.61 9.40 -10.98
CA ILE A 204 12.64 10.27 -9.79
C ILE A 204 12.13 11.67 -10.20
N PRO A 205 10.91 12.07 -9.81
CA PRO A 205 10.47 13.43 -9.99
C PRO A 205 11.27 14.37 -9.07
N PHE A 206 11.48 15.60 -9.54
CA PHE A 206 12.16 16.69 -8.83
C PHE A 206 11.63 16.99 -7.44
N ARG A 207 10.31 16.89 -7.31
CA ARG A 207 9.58 16.97 -6.06
C ARG A 207 8.61 15.82 -6.12
N ILE A 208 8.81 14.82 -5.27
CA ILE A 208 7.71 13.90 -5.03
C ILE A 208 6.97 14.46 -3.84
N PRO A 209 5.83 15.13 -4.02
CA PRO A 209 4.91 15.27 -2.91
C PRO A 209 4.65 13.85 -2.42
N LEU A 210 4.99 13.58 -1.15
CA LEU A 210 4.48 12.40 -0.46
C LEU A 210 2.97 12.58 -0.39
N LYS A 211 2.26 12.31 -1.51
CA LYS A 211 0.81 12.49 -1.61
C LYS A 211 0.05 11.67 -0.57
N SER A 212 0.75 10.73 0.08
CA SER A 212 0.21 9.87 1.13
C SER A 212 0.47 10.40 2.55
N PHE A 213 1.33 11.41 2.72
CA PHE A 213 1.76 11.94 4.02
C PHE A 213 1.85 13.48 3.96
N GLU A 214 0.74 14.15 4.27
CA GLU A 214 0.67 15.61 4.27
C GLU A 214 1.39 16.17 5.50
N GLY A 215 2.37 17.07 5.29
CA GLY A 215 3.12 17.70 6.38
C GLY A 215 4.35 16.92 6.88
N ALA A 216 4.65 15.75 6.31
CA ALA A 216 5.91 15.05 6.60
C ALA A 216 7.12 15.78 5.97
N SER A 217 8.27 15.76 6.66
CA SER A 217 9.53 16.26 6.09
C SER A 217 9.88 15.50 4.81
N THR A 218 10.55 16.17 3.87
CA THR A 218 11.06 15.50 2.67
C THR A 218 12.07 14.44 3.09
N PRO A 219 11.98 13.21 2.56
CA PRO A 219 12.93 12.15 2.90
C PRO A 219 14.35 12.60 2.56
N GLN A 220 15.30 12.33 3.45
CA GLN A 220 16.71 12.72 3.26
C GLN A 220 17.42 11.95 2.13
N PHE A 221 16.81 10.86 1.66
CA PHE A 221 17.35 9.99 0.65
C PHE A 221 16.20 9.47 -0.22
N ILE A 222 16.41 9.27 -1.52
CA ILE A 222 15.46 8.63 -2.43
C ILE A 222 16.28 7.86 -3.46
N ALA A 223 15.93 6.62 -3.77
CA ALA A 223 16.70 5.80 -4.70
C ALA A 223 15.81 4.99 -5.64
N THR A 224 16.20 4.91 -6.92
CA THR A 224 15.53 4.09 -7.92
C THR A 224 16.55 3.32 -8.75
N CYS A 225 16.13 2.16 -9.24
CA CYS A 225 16.90 1.39 -10.20
C CYS A 225 16.77 1.96 -11.62
N ARG A 226 15.93 2.98 -11.87
CA ARG A 226 15.70 3.51 -13.22
C ARG A 226 15.44 5.00 -13.26
N LEU A 227 16.26 5.71 -14.03
CA LEU A 227 16.12 7.15 -14.23
C LEU A 227 14.97 7.54 -15.18
N ALA A 228 14.78 6.81 -16.27
CA ALA A 228 13.74 7.04 -17.28
C ALA A 228 13.47 5.74 -18.07
N GLY A 229 12.32 5.61 -18.76
CA GLY A 229 12.12 4.53 -19.74
C GLY A 229 10.71 3.99 -19.92
N PRO A 230 10.50 3.03 -20.83
CA PRO A 230 9.21 2.33 -20.98
C PRO A 230 8.83 1.73 -19.63
N ARG A 231 7.56 1.85 -19.24
CA ARG A 231 7.12 1.40 -17.92
C ARG A 231 7.33 -0.11 -17.81
N CYS A 232 8.14 -0.54 -16.84
CA CYS A 232 8.13 -1.94 -16.41
C CYS A 232 6.67 -2.33 -16.17
N SER A 233 6.32 -3.58 -16.50
CA SER A 233 5.05 -4.12 -16.04
C SER A 233 4.93 -3.90 -14.54
N LYS A 234 3.71 -3.68 -14.03
CA LYS A 234 3.48 -3.50 -12.58
C LYS A 234 4.08 -4.66 -11.78
N HIS A 235 4.08 -5.87 -12.34
CA HIS A 235 4.71 -7.03 -11.73
C HIS A 235 6.23 -6.87 -11.61
N THR A 236 6.92 -6.63 -12.72
CA THR A 236 8.39 -6.46 -12.77
C THR A 236 8.85 -5.33 -11.88
N ALA A 237 8.15 -4.19 -11.92
CA ALA A 237 8.41 -3.03 -11.07
C ALA A 237 8.44 -3.38 -9.58
N MET A 238 7.51 -4.21 -9.11
CA MET A 238 7.42 -4.60 -7.71
C MET A 238 8.56 -5.54 -7.30
N VAL A 239 8.99 -6.43 -8.19
CA VAL A 239 10.14 -7.31 -7.94
C VAL A 239 11.45 -6.51 -7.91
N CYS A 240 11.65 -5.56 -8.84
CA CYS A 240 12.81 -4.68 -8.85
C CYS A 240 12.88 -3.81 -7.58
N ARG A 241 11.74 -3.31 -7.11
CA ARG A 241 11.62 -2.60 -5.84
C ARG A 241 12.09 -3.47 -4.67
N ASP A 242 11.61 -4.70 -4.58
CA ASP A 242 11.98 -5.60 -3.49
C ASP A 242 13.47 -6.00 -3.55
N ARG A 243 14.03 -6.20 -4.76
CA ARG A 243 15.48 -6.41 -4.94
C ARG A 243 16.31 -5.23 -4.47
N LEU A 244 15.87 -4.02 -4.78
CA LEU A 244 16.59 -2.81 -4.38
C LEU A 244 16.57 -2.63 -2.85
N LEU A 245 15.42 -2.86 -2.19
CA LEU A 245 15.34 -2.86 -0.72
C LEU A 245 16.29 -3.92 -0.13
N ALA A 246 16.30 -5.13 -0.69
CA ALA A 246 17.14 -6.24 -0.19
C ALA A 246 18.63 -5.94 -0.34
N ALA A 247 19.04 -5.34 -1.46
CA ALA A 247 20.43 -4.96 -1.71
C ALA A 247 20.89 -3.79 -0.82
N LEU A 248 20.02 -2.81 -0.59
CA LEU A 248 20.35 -1.60 0.17
C LEU A 248 20.30 -1.75 1.68
N SER A 249 19.66 -2.79 2.22
CA SER A 249 19.58 -3.05 3.66
C SER A 249 20.68 -3.98 4.13
N ASP A 250 21.13 -3.77 5.36
CA ASP A 250 22.08 -4.64 6.06
C ASP A 250 21.33 -5.76 6.81
N ILE A 251 20.12 -5.45 7.27
CA ILE A 251 19.26 -6.35 8.04
C ILE A 251 17.93 -6.54 7.30
N HIS A 252 17.54 -7.80 7.11
CA HIS A 252 16.26 -8.19 6.53
C HIS A 252 15.30 -8.61 7.65
N LEU A 253 14.32 -7.78 7.98
CA LEU A 253 13.22 -8.16 8.85
C LEU A 253 12.16 -8.91 8.02
N VAL A 254 12.19 -10.24 8.05
CA VAL A 254 11.31 -11.12 7.29
C VAL A 254 10.08 -11.47 8.13
N LEU A 255 8.93 -10.92 7.76
CA LEU A 255 7.67 -11.08 8.50
C LEU A 255 6.91 -12.34 8.08
N GLU A 256 6.07 -12.29 7.05
CA GLU A 256 5.38 -13.49 6.55
C GLU A 256 5.57 -13.61 5.04
N VAL A 257 6.49 -14.49 4.64
CA VAL A 257 6.82 -14.75 3.24
C VAL A 257 6.24 -16.09 2.78
N ARG A 258 5.48 -16.04 1.69
CA ARG A 258 4.91 -17.23 1.03
C ARG A 258 6.00 -18.07 0.38
N SER A 259 5.86 -19.39 0.44
CA SER A 259 6.72 -20.30 -0.30
C SER A 259 6.56 -20.12 -1.81
N ASN A 260 7.67 -20.27 -2.53
CA ASN A 260 7.78 -20.12 -3.98
C ASN A 260 7.30 -18.77 -4.53
N GLY A 261 7.24 -17.74 -3.68
CA GLY A 261 6.87 -16.39 -4.07
C GLY A 261 8.06 -15.59 -4.61
N ASN A 262 7.78 -14.55 -5.41
CA ASN A 262 8.84 -13.64 -5.90
C ASN A 262 9.67 -13.03 -4.77
N LEU A 263 9.03 -12.68 -3.64
CA LEU A 263 9.74 -12.08 -2.51
C LEU A 263 10.72 -13.07 -1.86
N GLU A 264 10.34 -14.34 -1.71
CA GLU A 264 11.25 -15.39 -1.25
C GLU A 264 12.42 -15.54 -2.23
N ALA A 265 12.14 -15.59 -3.54
CA ALA A 265 13.17 -15.70 -4.56
C ALA A 265 14.16 -14.53 -4.52
N VAL A 266 13.67 -13.30 -4.33
CA VAL A 266 14.51 -12.09 -4.18
C VAL A 266 15.40 -12.18 -2.95
N LEU A 267 14.84 -12.54 -1.78
CA LEU A 267 15.61 -12.65 -0.54
C LEU A 267 16.66 -13.75 -0.65
N ARG A 268 16.30 -14.89 -1.24
CA ARG A 268 17.21 -16.01 -1.50
C ARG A 268 18.33 -15.65 -2.48
N GLU A 269 18.00 -14.97 -3.57
CA GLU A 269 18.98 -14.44 -4.55
C GLU A 269 19.98 -13.51 -3.84
N GLN A 270 19.47 -12.56 -3.05
CA GLN A 270 20.33 -11.64 -2.30
C GLN A 270 21.21 -12.38 -1.28
N GLN A 271 20.68 -13.36 -0.54
CA GLN A 271 21.47 -14.13 0.42
C GLN A 271 22.58 -14.96 -0.23
N ASN A 272 22.34 -15.54 -1.42
CA ASN A 272 23.37 -16.29 -2.12
C ASN A 272 24.50 -15.38 -2.64
N VAL A 273 24.18 -14.14 -3.03
CA VAL A 273 25.14 -13.21 -3.63
C VAL A 273 25.92 -12.42 -2.58
N ASN A 274 25.21 -11.83 -1.62
CA ASN A 274 25.77 -10.99 -0.60
C ASN A 274 24.92 -11.13 0.67
N PRO A 275 25.25 -12.13 1.52
CA PRO A 275 24.48 -12.48 2.68
C PRO A 275 24.18 -11.28 3.59
N ARG A 276 22.99 -11.31 4.20
CA ARG A 276 22.49 -10.29 5.14
C ARG A 276 22.01 -10.95 6.40
N LEU A 277 22.13 -10.26 7.53
CA LEU A 277 21.47 -10.71 8.75
C LEU A 277 19.96 -10.73 8.49
N GLN A 278 19.31 -11.88 8.72
CA GLN A 278 17.87 -12.01 8.61
C GLN A 278 17.26 -12.19 9.99
N TRP A 279 16.29 -11.35 10.32
CA TRP A 279 15.41 -11.57 11.45
C TRP A 279 14.08 -12.08 10.94
N ILE A 280 13.83 -13.36 11.15
CA ILE A 280 12.69 -14.06 10.57
C ILE A 280 11.66 -14.32 11.66
N LEU A 281 10.44 -13.83 11.46
CA LEU A 281 9.33 -14.14 12.36
C LEU A 281 9.08 -15.65 12.31
N ARG A 282 9.21 -16.32 13.45
CA ARG A 282 8.93 -17.75 13.54
C ARG A 282 7.42 -17.97 13.40
N PRO A 283 6.97 -18.72 12.38
CA PRO A 283 5.55 -19.00 12.26
C PRO A 283 5.12 -19.97 13.35
N ARG A 284 3.97 -19.71 14.01
CA ARG A 284 3.35 -20.68 14.93
C ARG A 284 2.96 -21.96 14.18
N ASN A 285 2.45 -21.80 12.96
CA ASN A 285 2.09 -22.88 12.06
C ASN A 285 2.75 -22.65 10.69
N THR A 286 3.42 -23.67 10.16
CA THR A 286 3.93 -23.65 8.78
C THR A 286 2.78 -23.79 7.79
N GLY A 287 2.40 -22.69 7.16
CA GLY A 287 1.35 -22.66 6.14
C GLY A 287 1.82 -21.97 4.87
N ARG A 288 0.94 -21.86 3.88
CA ARG A 288 1.24 -21.19 2.60
C ARG A 288 1.74 -19.76 2.78
N GLU A 289 1.26 -19.05 3.81
CA GLU A 289 1.63 -17.66 4.11
C GLU A 289 3.04 -17.50 4.71
N THR A 290 3.61 -18.57 5.26
CA THR A 290 4.86 -18.55 6.03
C THR A 290 5.88 -19.58 5.56
N GLY A 291 5.57 -20.41 4.56
CA GLY A 291 6.48 -21.43 4.05
C GLY A 291 7.82 -20.88 3.54
N GLY A 292 7.85 -19.64 3.06
CA GLY A 292 9.08 -18.95 2.67
C GLY A 292 9.97 -18.64 3.87
N ASN A 293 9.40 -18.34 5.05
CA ASN A 293 10.18 -18.15 6.28
C ASN A 293 10.92 -19.44 6.67
N ALA A 294 10.21 -20.57 6.67
CA ALA A 294 10.81 -21.87 6.99
C ALA A 294 11.91 -22.26 5.99
N SER A 295 11.67 -22.02 4.69
CA SER A 295 12.65 -22.22 3.62
C SER A 295 13.93 -21.41 3.85
N LEU A 296 13.80 -20.10 4.16
CA LEU A 296 14.94 -19.22 4.44
C LEU A 296 15.72 -19.64 5.69
N LEU A 297 15.02 -19.95 6.80
CA LEU A 297 15.64 -20.44 8.04
C LEU A 297 16.45 -21.73 7.81
N LYS A 298 15.87 -22.68 7.07
CA LYS A 298 16.54 -23.96 6.78
C LYS A 298 17.76 -23.78 5.87
N ARG A 299 17.67 -22.88 4.87
CA ARG A 299 18.71 -22.71 3.85
C ARG A 299 19.88 -21.84 4.32
N PHE A 300 19.64 -20.87 5.20
CA PHE A 300 20.65 -19.88 5.62
C PHE A 300 20.76 -19.79 7.15
N PRO A 301 21.06 -20.90 7.86
CA PRO A 301 21.07 -20.91 9.33
C PRO A 301 22.11 -19.94 9.94
N GLU A 302 23.24 -19.72 9.25
CA GLU A 302 24.31 -18.86 9.73
C GLU A 302 23.92 -17.39 9.82
N THR A 303 23.10 -16.92 8.87
CA THR A 303 22.70 -15.51 8.76
C THR A 303 21.28 -15.26 9.20
N ALA A 304 20.48 -16.31 9.39
CA ALA A 304 19.12 -16.20 9.89
C ALA A 304 19.07 -16.34 11.41
N ARG A 305 18.34 -15.42 12.05
CA ARG A 305 17.89 -15.53 13.44
C ARG A 305 16.39 -15.49 13.43
N PHE A 306 15.76 -16.41 14.14
CA PHE A 306 14.33 -16.33 14.34
C PHE A 306 14.02 -15.48 15.57
N PHE A 307 12.87 -14.82 15.54
CA PHE A 307 12.29 -14.26 16.74
C PHE A 307 10.87 -14.77 16.85
N GLU A 308 10.48 -15.08 18.07
CA GLU A 308 9.11 -15.43 18.35
C GLU A 308 8.34 -14.15 18.61
N GLN A 309 7.10 -14.15 18.18
CA GLN A 309 6.21 -13.17 18.69
C GLN A 309 6.01 -13.47 20.18
N GLU A 310 6.52 -12.60 21.06
CA GLU A 310 6.08 -12.58 22.45
C GLU A 310 4.56 -12.55 22.43
N ALA A 311 3.94 -13.51 23.11
CA ALA A 311 2.52 -13.48 23.42
C ALA A 311 2.28 -12.37 24.44
N GLY A 312 2.66 -11.14 24.09
CA GLY A 312 2.35 -9.95 24.83
C GLY A 312 0.84 -9.82 24.85
N GLU A 313 0.24 -10.42 25.86
CA GLU A 313 -1.13 -10.22 26.32
C GLU A 313 -1.27 -8.80 26.90
N ARG A 314 -0.73 -7.79 26.20
CA ARG A 314 -1.31 -6.45 26.24
C ARG A 314 -2.59 -6.47 25.40
N ALA A 315 -3.46 -7.46 25.65
CA ALA A 315 -4.88 -7.23 25.50
C ALA A 315 -5.16 -6.11 26.49
N GLY A 316 -5.21 -4.87 26.00
CA GLY A 316 -5.63 -3.73 26.80
C GLY A 316 -6.87 -4.18 27.55
N ARG A 317 -6.74 -4.27 28.88
CA ARG A 317 -7.80 -4.68 29.78
C ARG A 317 -8.98 -3.80 29.41
N ILE A 318 -10.02 -4.38 28.81
CA ILE A 318 -11.19 -3.63 28.38
C ILE A 318 -11.79 -3.04 29.65
N GLU A 319 -11.63 -1.73 29.81
CA GLU A 319 -12.13 -0.99 30.96
C GLU A 319 -13.65 -1.05 31.00
N SER A 320 -14.16 -1.62 32.09
CA SER A 320 -15.56 -1.70 32.51
C SER A 320 -16.53 -2.41 31.56
N LEU A 321 -17.13 -3.50 32.05
CA LEU A 321 -18.34 -4.08 31.48
C LEU A 321 -19.44 -3.02 31.51
N ARG A 322 -19.70 -2.39 30.36
CA ARG A 322 -20.89 -1.53 30.20
C ARG A 322 -22.11 -2.43 30.07
N ALA A 323 -23.24 -1.98 30.61
CA ALA A 323 -24.51 -2.69 30.46
C ALA A 323 -24.79 -2.94 28.97
N ALA A 324 -25.08 -4.20 28.62
CA ALA A 324 -25.41 -4.56 27.26
C ALA A 324 -26.68 -3.80 26.83
N PRO A 325 -26.72 -3.23 25.62
CA PRO A 325 -27.94 -2.61 25.11
C PRO A 325 -29.07 -3.64 25.02
N PRO A 326 -30.34 -3.21 25.16
CA PRO A 326 -31.45 -4.13 25.08
C PRO A 326 -31.50 -4.82 23.71
N LEU A 327 -31.58 -6.15 23.74
CA LEU A 327 -31.88 -6.96 22.56
C LEU A 327 -33.37 -6.86 22.25
N LYS A 328 -33.70 -6.51 21.01
CA LYS A 328 -35.07 -6.49 20.52
C LYS A 328 -35.35 -7.76 19.70
N PRO A 329 -36.43 -8.52 20.01
CA PRO A 329 -36.78 -9.72 19.27
C PRO A 329 -37.03 -9.42 17.78
N ALA A 330 -36.50 -10.27 16.88
CA ALA A 330 -36.63 -10.09 15.44
C ALA A 330 -38.08 -10.07 14.96
N ASP A 331 -38.94 -10.91 15.55
CA ASP A 331 -40.36 -11.05 15.20
C ASP A 331 -41.18 -9.79 15.52
N SER A 332 -40.70 -8.97 16.45
CA SER A 332 -41.33 -7.69 16.80
C SER A 332 -41.09 -6.59 15.76
N VAL A 333 -40.25 -6.83 14.75
CA VAL A 333 -39.82 -5.82 13.78
C VAL A 333 -40.69 -5.88 12.53
N ALA A 334 -41.42 -4.79 12.25
CA ALA A 334 -42.12 -4.59 10.99
C ALA A 334 -41.13 -4.24 9.85
N TRP A 335 -40.35 -5.22 9.39
CA TRP A 335 -39.23 -5.03 8.44
C TRP A 335 -39.57 -4.21 7.18
N LYS A 336 -40.81 -4.28 6.67
CA LYS A 336 -41.25 -3.51 5.48
C LYS A 336 -41.28 -1.98 5.70
N GLU A 337 -41.33 -1.54 6.95
CA GLU A 337 -41.39 -0.13 7.34
C GLU A 337 -40.03 0.56 7.41
N TYR A 338 -38.93 -0.19 7.28
CA TYR A 338 -37.58 0.32 7.44
C TYR A 338 -36.81 0.36 6.11
N LEU A 339 -35.77 1.18 6.08
CA LEU A 339 -34.70 1.14 5.09
C LEU A 339 -33.38 0.83 5.81
N TYR A 340 -32.47 0.15 5.12
CA TYR A 340 -31.29 -0.46 5.70
C TYR A 340 -30.01 0.16 5.15
N HIS A 341 -29.21 0.76 6.03
CA HIS A 341 -27.84 1.12 5.73
C HIS A 341 -26.93 -0.03 6.15
N TYR A 342 -26.62 -0.91 5.21
CA TYR A 342 -25.67 -1.99 5.43
C TYR A 342 -24.25 -1.43 5.50
N THR A 343 -23.53 -1.79 6.56
CA THR A 343 -22.08 -1.56 6.61
C THR A 343 -21.37 -2.65 5.80
N ARG A 344 -20.10 -2.38 5.51
CA ARG A 344 -19.23 -3.25 4.72
C ARG A 344 -17.80 -2.93 5.07
N ALA A 345 -16.91 -3.90 4.87
CA ALA A 345 -15.50 -3.67 5.09
C ALA A 345 -14.97 -2.53 4.20
N CYS A 346 -14.02 -1.75 4.74
CA CYS A 346 -13.41 -0.61 4.06
C CYS A 346 -11.89 -0.80 3.98
N PRO A 347 -11.38 -1.43 2.90
CA PRO A 347 -9.94 -1.60 2.75
C PRO A 347 -9.25 -0.23 2.54
N GLY A 348 -8.42 0.17 3.50
CA GLY A 348 -7.81 1.50 3.57
C GLY A 348 -8.66 2.52 4.34
N PRO A 349 -8.36 3.83 4.27
CA PRO A 349 -9.03 4.84 5.10
C PRO A 349 -10.55 4.88 4.90
N TRP A 350 -11.28 5.04 6.00
CA TRP A 350 -12.72 5.31 5.99
C TRP A 350 -13.05 6.68 5.39
N PRO A 351 -14.31 6.93 4.98
CA PRO A 351 -14.74 8.28 4.57
C PRO A 351 -14.47 9.31 5.68
N GLY A 352 -13.75 10.39 5.34
CA GLY A 352 -13.36 11.43 6.29
C GLY A 352 -12.15 11.08 7.17
N GLN A 353 -11.57 9.89 7.03
CA GLN A 353 -10.30 9.52 7.66
C GLN A 353 -9.16 9.78 6.69
N SER A 354 -8.15 10.50 7.15
CA SER A 354 -6.89 10.66 6.43
C SER A 354 -6.13 9.34 6.36
N ARG A 355 -5.17 9.25 5.43
CA ARG A 355 -4.29 8.08 5.35
C ARG A 355 -3.38 7.95 6.58
N GLU A 356 -2.99 9.06 7.17
CA GLU A 356 -2.13 9.10 8.36
C GLU A 356 -2.83 8.58 9.61
N GLU A 357 -4.07 9.02 9.85
CA GLU A 357 -4.89 8.50 10.96
C GLU A 357 -5.08 6.99 10.82
N TYR A 358 -5.32 6.49 9.60
CA TYR A 358 -5.44 5.06 9.35
C TYR A 358 -4.16 4.28 9.70
N LEU A 359 -3.00 4.75 9.22
CA LEU A 359 -1.73 4.08 9.50
C LEU A 359 -1.35 4.19 10.98
N THR A 360 -1.66 5.32 11.62
CA THR A 360 -1.51 5.51 13.07
C THR A 360 -2.32 4.48 13.84
N ALA A 361 -3.60 4.33 13.52
CA ALA A 361 -4.49 3.38 14.18
C ALA A 361 -3.96 1.93 14.07
N LEU A 362 -3.45 1.54 12.90
CA LEU A 362 -2.80 0.24 12.70
C LEU A 362 -1.50 0.07 13.49
N LEU A 363 -0.66 1.11 13.54
CA LEU A 363 0.59 1.09 14.32
C LEU A 363 0.35 1.14 15.83
N GLN A 364 -0.78 1.68 16.29
CA GLN A 364 -1.20 1.63 17.69
C GLN A 364 -1.92 0.33 18.03
N GLY A 365 -2.31 -0.45 17.02
CA GLY A 365 -3.05 -1.70 17.22
C GLY A 365 -4.47 -1.48 17.73
N LEU A 366 -5.11 -0.36 17.37
CA LEU A 366 -6.49 -0.08 17.75
C LEU A 366 -7.41 -1.18 17.23
N SER A 367 -8.33 -1.64 18.07
CA SER A 367 -9.13 -2.84 17.84
C SER A 367 -10.12 -2.73 16.67
N ASP A 368 -10.42 -1.50 16.23
CA ASP A 368 -11.31 -1.15 15.12
C ASP A 368 -10.55 -0.77 13.84
N SER A 369 -9.21 -0.69 13.88
CA SER A 369 -8.39 -0.31 12.73
C SER A 369 -8.33 -1.37 11.61
N GLY A 370 -8.96 -2.53 11.81
CA GLY A 370 -9.13 -3.56 10.78
C GLY A 370 -10.13 -3.18 9.68
N HIS A 371 -11.01 -2.22 9.97
CA HIS A 371 -12.03 -1.71 9.06
C HIS A 371 -12.93 -2.81 8.47
N THR A 372 -13.28 -3.81 9.28
CA THR A 372 -14.32 -4.79 8.98
C THR A 372 -15.70 -4.11 8.91
N ALA A 373 -16.75 -4.84 8.51
CA ALA A 373 -18.11 -4.30 8.56
C ALA A 373 -18.57 -3.98 9.99
N LEU A 374 -18.18 -4.82 10.97
CA LEU A 374 -18.42 -4.54 12.39
C LEU A 374 -17.67 -3.28 12.84
N ASP A 375 -16.39 -3.14 12.50
CA ASP A 375 -15.61 -1.95 12.87
C ASP A 375 -16.23 -0.68 12.26
N THR A 376 -16.71 -0.78 11.02
CA THR A 376 -17.39 0.33 10.35
C THR A 376 -18.70 0.70 11.05
N LEU A 377 -19.47 -0.29 11.49
CA LEU A 377 -20.69 -0.07 12.29
C LEU A 377 -20.35 0.57 13.64
N ALA A 378 -19.35 0.04 14.34
CA ALA A 378 -18.89 0.58 15.62
C ALA A 378 -18.47 2.04 15.49
N ARG A 379 -17.70 2.39 14.44
CA ARG A 379 -17.32 3.76 14.14
C ARG A 379 -18.53 4.66 13.89
N ILE A 380 -19.49 4.25 13.06
CA ILE A 380 -20.70 5.03 12.77
C ILE A 380 -21.45 5.36 14.07
N LEU A 381 -21.55 4.39 14.99
CA LEU A 381 -22.26 4.55 16.25
C LEU A 381 -21.49 5.44 17.23
N ASN A 382 -20.16 5.31 17.29
CA ASN A 382 -19.31 6.18 18.12
C ASN A 382 -19.28 7.62 17.62
N GLU A 383 -19.24 7.83 16.30
CA GLU A 383 -19.35 9.16 15.69
C GLU A 383 -20.79 9.69 15.66
N ARG A 384 -21.77 8.84 16.00
CA ARG A 384 -23.22 9.11 15.91
C ARG A 384 -23.64 9.67 14.56
N ARG A 385 -23.00 9.21 13.49
CA ARG A 385 -23.18 9.76 12.15
C ARG A 385 -22.90 8.75 11.05
N ILE A 386 -23.81 8.67 10.09
CA ILE A 386 -23.56 7.99 8.81
C ILE A 386 -23.08 9.05 7.81
N ARG A 387 -21.80 8.99 7.44
CA ARG A 387 -21.20 9.92 6.49
C ARG A 387 -21.64 9.62 5.07
N GLY A 388 -22.10 10.64 4.36
CA GLY A 388 -22.36 10.57 2.93
C GLY A 388 -21.07 10.43 2.13
N ALA A 389 -21.13 9.73 1.00
CA ALA A 389 -19.97 9.58 0.12
C ALA A 389 -20.39 9.78 -1.36
N ALA A 390 -19.54 10.47 -2.13
CA ALA A 390 -19.75 10.68 -3.57
C ALA A 390 -19.01 9.67 -4.46
N ARG A 391 -18.09 8.87 -3.90
CA ARG A 391 -17.14 8.05 -4.68
C ARG A 391 -17.79 7.05 -5.66
N LEU A 392 -18.94 6.49 -5.30
CA LEU A 392 -19.68 5.53 -6.14
C LEU A 392 -20.93 6.13 -6.77
N VAL A 393 -21.13 7.44 -6.61
CA VAL A 393 -22.30 8.17 -7.09
C VAL A 393 -21.86 9.08 -8.22
N ARG A 394 -22.65 9.12 -9.29
CA ARG A 394 -22.35 10.03 -10.40
C ARG A 394 -22.59 11.47 -9.95
N GLY A 395 -21.52 12.27 -9.90
CA GLY A 395 -21.56 13.66 -9.45
C GLY A 395 -20.62 13.91 -8.28
N LYS A 396 -20.79 15.05 -7.60
CA LYS A 396 -19.98 15.43 -6.43
C LYS A 396 -20.77 15.45 -5.12
N THR A 397 -22.10 15.30 -5.18
CA THR A 397 -22.97 15.33 -4.00
C THR A 397 -22.76 14.07 -3.17
N PRO A 398 -22.27 14.17 -1.92
CA PRO A 398 -22.20 13.03 -1.02
C PRO A 398 -23.62 12.58 -0.65
N VAL A 399 -23.82 11.26 -0.55
CA VAL A 399 -25.11 10.69 -0.14
C VAL A 399 -24.91 9.52 0.80
N VAL A 400 -25.89 9.30 1.68
CA VAL A 400 -26.07 8.02 2.36
C VAL A 400 -27.01 7.15 1.52
N SER A 401 -26.49 5.99 1.10
CA SER A 401 -27.27 4.97 0.41
C SER A 401 -27.96 4.04 1.40
N TRP A 402 -29.21 3.70 1.09
CA TRP A 402 -30.06 2.79 1.83
C TRP A 402 -30.63 1.74 0.90
N SER A 403 -30.93 0.57 1.43
CA SER A 403 -31.63 -0.50 0.72
C SER A 403 -33.04 -0.66 1.28
N ALA A 404 -34.02 -0.97 0.43
CA ALA A 404 -35.34 -1.40 0.88
C ALA A 404 -35.44 -2.92 1.09
N ARG A 405 -34.33 -3.66 0.96
CA ARG A 405 -34.24 -5.11 1.16
C ARG A 405 -33.83 -5.40 2.61
N PRO A 406 -34.65 -6.15 3.39
CA PRO A 406 -34.33 -6.51 4.76
C PRO A 406 -33.16 -7.51 4.85
N PRO A 407 -32.55 -7.70 6.05
CA PRO A 407 -31.44 -8.61 6.23
C PRO A 407 -31.73 -10.06 5.82
N SER A 408 -32.98 -10.52 5.94
CA SER A 408 -33.41 -11.85 5.47
C SER A 408 -33.30 -12.02 3.95
N GLU A 409 -33.28 -10.93 3.18
CA GLU A 409 -33.11 -10.95 1.72
C GLU A 409 -31.65 -10.68 1.30
N LEU A 410 -30.71 -10.63 2.24
CA LEU A 410 -29.32 -10.24 1.97
C LEU A 410 -28.60 -11.20 1.02
N SER A 411 -28.84 -12.51 1.15
CA SER A 411 -28.26 -13.54 0.28
C SER A 411 -28.59 -13.31 -1.21
N ALA A 412 -29.77 -12.76 -1.51
CA ALA A 412 -30.22 -12.49 -2.86
C ALA A 412 -29.57 -11.26 -3.51
N ILE A 413 -29.01 -10.34 -2.72
CA ILE A 413 -28.41 -9.08 -3.23
C ILE A 413 -26.90 -8.98 -2.98
N ARG A 414 -26.35 -9.81 -2.09
CA ARG A 414 -24.95 -9.82 -1.73
C ARG A 414 -24.11 -10.48 -2.82
N ARG A 415 -23.14 -9.73 -3.32
CA ARG A 415 -22.15 -10.19 -4.31
C ARG A 415 -20.75 -9.67 -3.99
N TRP A 416 -19.75 -10.44 -4.39
CA TRP A 416 -18.35 -10.03 -4.33
C TRP A 416 -18.07 -8.95 -5.39
N ASN A 417 -17.45 -7.85 -4.99
CA ASN A 417 -17.00 -6.80 -5.90
C ASN A 417 -15.46 -6.87 -6.04
N PRO A 418 -14.92 -7.43 -7.14
CA PRO A 418 -13.48 -7.60 -7.30
C PRO A 418 -12.71 -6.27 -7.42
N ALA A 419 -13.32 -5.22 -7.98
CA ALA A 419 -12.68 -3.91 -8.09
C ALA A 419 -12.48 -3.24 -6.73
N LEU A 420 -13.41 -3.46 -5.80
CA LEU A 420 -13.35 -2.93 -4.44
C LEU A 420 -12.76 -3.92 -3.42
N ILE A 421 -12.60 -5.20 -3.80
CA ILE A 421 -12.09 -6.29 -2.96
C ILE A 421 -12.90 -6.41 -1.67
N ARG A 422 -14.23 -6.45 -1.81
CA ARG A 422 -15.17 -6.59 -0.68
C ARG A 422 -16.54 -7.06 -1.15
N TRP A 423 -17.35 -7.50 -0.21
CA TRP A 423 -18.78 -7.70 -0.43
C TRP A 423 -19.51 -6.37 -0.65
N THR A 424 -20.56 -6.40 -1.47
CA THR A 424 -21.45 -5.25 -1.71
C THR A 424 -22.24 -4.87 -0.47
N PHE A 425 -22.72 -5.90 0.24
CA PHE A 425 -23.42 -5.82 1.51
C PHE A 425 -22.86 -6.87 2.48
N GLU A 426 -22.78 -6.53 3.76
CA GLU A 426 -22.45 -7.46 4.86
C GLU A 426 -23.57 -7.41 5.90
N PRO A 427 -23.76 -8.45 6.75
CA PRO A 427 -24.94 -8.60 7.60
C PRO A 427 -24.88 -7.73 8.87
N TYR A 428 -24.45 -6.48 8.72
CA TYR A 428 -24.30 -5.48 9.76
C TYR A 428 -24.90 -4.18 9.25
N GLY A 429 -25.56 -3.41 10.11
CA GLY A 429 -26.07 -2.12 9.68
C GLY A 429 -27.01 -1.43 10.66
N ILE A 430 -27.60 -0.36 10.14
CA ILE A 430 -28.60 0.45 10.85
C ILE A 430 -29.86 0.46 10.01
N ALA A 431 -30.99 0.14 10.63
CA ALA A 431 -32.31 0.27 10.05
C ALA A 431 -32.97 1.55 10.56
N VAL A 432 -33.56 2.34 9.67
CA VAL A 432 -34.30 3.56 10.02
C VAL A 432 -35.68 3.51 9.36
N ARG A 433 -36.73 3.90 10.09
CA ARG A 433 -38.09 3.97 9.57
C ARG A 433 -38.11 4.78 8.28
N LYS A 434 -38.70 4.20 7.22
CA LYS A 434 -38.84 4.82 5.89
C LYS A 434 -39.53 6.18 5.98
N ALA A 435 -40.55 6.32 6.84
CA ALA A 435 -41.26 7.58 7.05
C ALA A 435 -40.32 8.69 7.58
N ARG A 436 -39.44 8.37 8.54
CA ARG A 436 -38.44 9.32 9.07
C ARG A 436 -37.45 9.74 7.99
N LEU A 437 -36.88 8.78 7.26
CA LEU A 437 -35.94 9.10 6.16
C LEU A 437 -36.58 9.93 5.04
N ARG A 438 -37.85 9.67 4.70
CA ARG A 438 -38.59 10.50 3.73
C ARG A 438 -38.73 11.95 4.18
N ARG A 439 -39.03 12.19 5.46
CA ARG A 439 -39.08 13.55 6.03
C ARG A 439 -37.72 14.24 5.98
N LEU A 440 -36.63 13.49 6.13
CA LEU A 440 -35.26 13.99 5.96
C LEU A 440 -34.85 14.19 4.49
N GLY A 441 -35.73 13.89 3.52
CA GLY A 441 -35.47 14.09 2.10
C GLY A 441 -34.88 12.89 1.37
N ALA A 442 -34.83 11.71 2.00
CA ALA A 442 -34.42 10.49 1.30
C ALA A 442 -35.44 10.11 0.21
N LYS A 443 -34.94 9.79 -0.98
CA LYS A 443 -35.77 9.42 -2.15
C LYS A 443 -35.26 8.14 -2.81
N PRO A 444 -36.11 7.38 -3.53
CA PRO A 444 -35.65 6.25 -4.35
C PRO A 444 -34.64 6.69 -5.41
N ALA A 445 -33.66 5.81 -5.67
CA ALA A 445 -32.70 5.98 -6.76
C ALA A 445 -33.42 5.93 -8.13
N VAL A 446 -32.91 6.71 -9.08
CA VAL A 446 -33.40 6.75 -10.46
C VAL A 446 -32.48 5.90 -11.33
N TYR A 447 -32.98 4.76 -11.77
CA TYR A 447 -32.23 3.81 -12.58
C TYR A 447 -32.41 4.09 -14.06
N GLY A 448 -31.31 4.24 -14.80
CA GLY A 448 -31.41 4.43 -16.25
C GLY A 448 -30.07 4.42 -17.00
N PRO A 449 -30.13 4.55 -18.33
CA PRO A 449 -28.95 4.71 -19.17
C PRO A 449 -28.26 6.07 -18.94
N PRO A 450 -27.02 6.27 -19.42
CA PRO A 450 -26.25 7.49 -19.16
C PRO A 450 -26.95 8.81 -19.51
N HIS A 451 -27.82 8.83 -20.53
CA HIS A 451 -28.57 10.04 -20.96
C HIS A 451 -29.70 10.42 -19.99
N ALA A 452 -30.24 9.47 -19.21
CA ALA A 452 -31.26 9.78 -18.20
C ALA A 452 -30.72 10.71 -17.11
N PHE A 453 -29.41 10.67 -16.83
CA PHE A 453 -28.74 11.60 -15.91
C PHE A 453 -28.89 13.07 -16.32
N GLN A 454 -28.81 13.36 -17.62
CA GLN A 454 -28.87 14.74 -18.13
C GLN A 454 -30.28 15.33 -18.01
N ARG A 455 -31.32 14.47 -18.09
CA ARG A 455 -32.73 14.85 -17.94
C ARG A 455 -33.13 15.12 -16.48
N LEU A 456 -32.33 14.67 -15.50
CA LEU A 456 -32.59 14.95 -14.10
C LEU A 456 -32.22 16.39 -13.75
N LYS A 457 -33.10 17.05 -12.98
CA LYS A 457 -32.80 18.32 -12.30
C LYS A 457 -31.50 18.18 -11.52
N VAL A 458 -30.67 19.23 -11.49
CA VAL A 458 -29.34 19.20 -10.86
C VAL A 458 -29.41 18.73 -9.41
N SER A 459 -30.40 19.21 -8.65
CA SER A 459 -30.66 18.82 -7.25
C SER A 459 -31.00 17.34 -7.07
N GLU A 460 -31.45 16.65 -8.13
CA GLU A 460 -31.87 15.25 -8.10
C GLU A 460 -30.85 14.29 -8.74
N ARG A 461 -29.79 14.81 -9.38
CA ARG A 461 -28.77 14.00 -10.06
C ARG A 461 -28.07 13.01 -9.14
N HIS A 462 -27.96 13.33 -7.85
CA HIS A 462 -27.41 12.43 -6.83
C HIS A 462 -28.22 11.12 -6.70
N ARG A 463 -29.47 11.08 -7.18
CA ARG A 463 -30.32 9.87 -7.19
C ARG A 463 -30.01 8.93 -8.34
N PHE A 464 -29.28 9.35 -9.37
CA PHE A 464 -29.04 8.55 -10.56
C PHE A 464 -28.16 7.33 -10.29
N GLN A 465 -28.61 6.16 -10.71
CA GLN A 465 -27.84 4.92 -10.71
C GLN A 465 -27.82 4.33 -12.12
N LEU A 466 -26.62 4.07 -12.64
CA LEU A 466 -26.46 3.47 -13.96
C LEU A 466 -27.15 2.10 -13.97
N HIS A 467 -28.03 1.86 -14.94
CA HIS A 467 -28.71 0.59 -15.10
C HIS A 467 -28.73 0.16 -16.57
N LEU A 468 -27.91 -0.85 -16.88
CA LEU A 468 -27.74 -1.44 -18.20
C LEU A 468 -27.61 -2.97 -18.04
N PRO A 469 -28.74 -3.70 -17.85
CA PRO A 469 -28.73 -5.16 -17.79
C PRO A 469 -28.12 -5.79 -19.06
N PRO A 470 -27.46 -6.96 -18.95
CA PRO A 470 -27.21 -7.71 -17.71
C PRO A 470 -26.02 -7.17 -16.90
N LYS A 471 -25.13 -6.38 -17.52
CA LYS A 471 -23.87 -5.92 -16.92
C LYS A 471 -24.06 -5.08 -15.64
N HIS A 472 -25.15 -4.30 -15.57
CA HIS A 472 -25.43 -3.36 -14.50
C HIS A 472 -26.88 -3.46 -13.98
N ALA A 473 -27.24 -4.62 -13.44
CA ALA A 473 -28.58 -4.89 -12.89
C ALA A 473 -28.80 -4.39 -11.44
N TRP A 474 -28.52 -3.12 -11.14
CA TRP A 474 -28.61 -2.55 -9.77
C TRP A 474 -30.03 -2.35 -9.21
N LYS A 475 -31.09 -2.52 -10.02
CA LYS A 475 -32.48 -2.36 -9.57
C LYS A 475 -32.89 -3.36 -8.47
N THR A 476 -32.21 -4.51 -8.39
CA THR A 476 -32.49 -5.55 -7.39
C THR A 476 -32.29 -5.06 -5.96
N GLU A 477 -31.37 -4.12 -5.75
CA GLU A 477 -31.01 -3.54 -4.45
C GLU A 477 -32.10 -2.59 -3.89
N ARG A 478 -33.03 -2.11 -4.74
CA ARG A 478 -34.10 -1.16 -4.35
C ARG A 478 -33.54 0.02 -3.54
N GLU A 479 -32.52 0.68 -4.09
CA GLU A 479 -31.73 1.71 -3.43
C GLU A 479 -32.54 3.00 -3.19
N TRP A 480 -32.34 3.61 -2.02
CA TRP A 480 -32.76 4.96 -1.66
C TRP A 480 -31.52 5.80 -1.32
N ARG A 481 -31.59 7.11 -1.56
CA ARG A 481 -30.49 8.05 -1.28
C ARG A 481 -30.97 9.23 -0.48
N LEU A 482 -30.19 9.58 0.54
CA LEU A 482 -30.29 10.80 1.32
C LEU A 482 -29.07 11.66 0.99
N ALA A 483 -29.25 12.92 0.59
CA ALA A 483 -28.14 13.82 0.34
C ALA A 483 -27.49 14.27 1.65
N GLY A 484 -26.15 14.31 1.67
CA GLY A 484 -25.38 14.66 2.87
C GLY A 484 -25.15 13.50 3.83
N ASP A 485 -24.85 13.85 5.08
CA ASP A 485 -24.68 12.93 6.21
C ASP A 485 -26.03 12.72 6.93
N LEU A 486 -26.16 11.64 7.70
CA LEU A 486 -27.26 11.45 8.66
C LEU A 486 -26.71 11.48 10.09
N GLN A 487 -27.24 12.38 10.93
CA GLN A 487 -26.97 12.37 12.37
C GLN A 487 -27.86 11.34 13.07
N LEU A 488 -27.27 10.51 13.92
CA LEU A 488 -27.97 9.46 14.66
C LEU A 488 -28.56 9.96 15.98
N ASP A 489 -28.07 11.08 16.52
CA ASP A 489 -28.59 11.67 17.76
C ASP A 489 -30.06 12.12 17.65
N GLU A 490 -30.55 12.33 16.42
CA GLU A 490 -31.94 12.71 16.13
C GLU A 490 -32.90 11.51 15.99
N LEU A 491 -32.41 10.29 16.25
CA LEU A 491 -33.19 9.07 16.14
C LEU A 491 -33.37 8.44 17.52
N ASP A 492 -34.62 8.13 17.85
CA ASP A 492 -34.97 7.35 19.04
C ASP A 492 -35.11 5.85 18.70
N GLU A 493 -35.27 5.03 19.74
CA GLU A 493 -35.43 3.57 19.66
C GLU A 493 -36.67 3.09 18.89
N THR A 494 -37.68 3.96 18.71
CA THR A 494 -38.88 3.67 17.92
C THR A 494 -38.63 3.92 16.44
N GLN A 495 -37.66 4.78 16.10
CA GLN A 495 -37.35 5.20 14.74
C GLN A 495 -36.23 4.39 14.09
N ALA A 496 -35.31 3.85 14.88
CA ALA A 496 -34.14 3.15 14.37
C ALA A 496 -33.67 2.01 15.28
N PHE A 497 -32.98 1.05 14.68
CA PHE A 497 -32.31 -0.03 15.39
C PHE A 497 -31.03 -0.45 14.66
N VAL A 498 -30.13 -1.08 15.41
CA VAL A 498 -28.90 -1.68 14.87
C VAL A 498 -29.17 -3.16 14.62
N PHE A 499 -28.60 -3.73 13.56
CA PHE A 499 -28.65 -5.17 13.34
C PHE A 499 -27.28 -5.79 13.11
N VAL A 500 -27.10 -7.00 13.64
CA VAL A 500 -25.86 -7.80 13.60
C VAL A 500 -26.21 -9.29 13.41
N PRO A 501 -25.30 -10.15 12.92
CA PRO A 501 -25.66 -11.50 12.52
C PRO A 501 -25.75 -12.51 13.68
N SER A 502 -25.29 -12.17 14.89
CA SER A 502 -25.32 -13.09 16.04
C SER A 502 -25.21 -12.36 17.38
N ALA A 503 -25.57 -13.05 18.46
CA ALA A 503 -25.43 -12.54 19.83
C ALA A 503 -23.97 -12.21 20.19
N ARG A 504 -23.01 -13.03 19.74
CA ARG A 504 -21.58 -12.77 19.94
C ARG A 504 -21.13 -11.47 19.27
N GLU A 505 -21.63 -11.17 18.08
CA GLU A 505 -21.32 -9.91 17.39
C GLU A 505 -22.01 -8.71 18.05
N ALA A 506 -23.22 -8.90 18.61
CA ALA A 506 -23.90 -7.89 19.43
C ALA A 506 -23.08 -7.54 20.68
N GLU A 507 -22.56 -8.55 21.37
CA GLU A 507 -21.69 -8.37 22.54
C GLU A 507 -20.41 -7.61 22.19
N LYS A 508 -19.70 -8.03 21.13
CA LYS A 508 -18.51 -7.30 20.65
C LYS A 508 -18.82 -5.86 20.29
N LEU A 509 -19.97 -5.58 19.69
CA LEU A 509 -20.39 -4.23 19.36
C LEU A 509 -20.65 -3.40 20.62
N ALA A 510 -21.36 -3.97 21.60
CA ALA A 510 -21.63 -3.33 22.88
C ALA A 510 -20.35 -2.98 23.65
N GLN A 511 -19.34 -3.85 23.62
CA GLN A 511 -18.03 -3.59 24.24
C GLN A 511 -17.27 -2.41 23.59
N ARG A 512 -17.61 -2.04 22.36
CA ARG A 512 -16.89 -1.05 21.54
C ARG A 512 -17.60 0.29 21.40
N THR A 513 -18.85 0.39 21.87
CA THR A 513 -19.72 1.52 21.56
C THR A 513 -20.62 1.94 22.71
N CYS A 514 -21.02 3.21 22.72
CA CYS A 514 -22.09 3.71 23.59
C CYS A 514 -23.44 3.63 22.86
N LEU A 515 -24.06 2.46 22.85
CA LEU A 515 -25.29 2.22 22.11
C LEU A 515 -26.52 2.81 22.81
N ARG A 516 -27.25 3.67 22.09
CA ARG A 516 -28.61 4.11 22.46
C ARG A 516 -29.70 3.35 21.72
N LEU A 517 -29.39 2.87 20.52
CA LEU A 517 -30.34 2.16 19.67
C LEU A 517 -30.39 0.68 20.09
N PRO A 518 -31.57 0.04 20.05
CA PRO A 518 -31.70 -1.39 20.33
C PRO A 518 -30.97 -2.20 19.26
N ILE A 519 -30.45 -3.36 19.66
CA ILE A 519 -29.85 -4.33 18.72
C ILE A 519 -30.88 -5.40 18.38
N VAL A 520 -31.02 -5.69 17.09
CA VAL A 520 -31.81 -6.81 16.56
C VAL A 520 -30.86 -7.83 15.93
N ILE A 521 -31.07 -9.11 16.21
CA ILE A 521 -30.38 -10.21 15.53
C ILE A 521 -31.39 -10.80 14.54
N PRO A 522 -31.27 -10.53 13.22
CA PRO A 522 -32.23 -11.03 12.26
C PRO A 522 -32.19 -12.56 12.19
N GLU A 523 -33.33 -13.19 11.94
CA GLU A 523 -33.36 -14.60 11.56
C GLU A 523 -32.58 -14.76 10.24
N THR A 524 -31.53 -15.59 10.27
CA THR A 524 -30.78 -15.92 9.06
C THR A 524 -31.58 -16.91 8.24
N GLY A 525 -32.12 -16.45 7.11
CA GLY A 525 -32.74 -17.30 6.10
C GLY A 525 -31.75 -17.97 5.15
#